data_AF-A0A819LLF5-F1
#
_entry.id   AF-A0A819LLF5-F1
#
_cell.length_a   1.000
_cell.length_b   1.000
_cell.length_c   1.000
_cell.angle_alpha   90.00
_cell.angle_beta   90.00
_cell.angle_gamma   90.00
#
_symmetry.space_group_name_H-M   'P 1'
#
loop_
_entity.id
_entity.type
_entity.pdbx_description
1 polymer ?
#
loop_
_entity_poly.entity_id
_entity_poly.type
_entity_poly.pdbx_seq_one_letter_code
_entity_poly.pdbx_strand_id
1 'polypeptide(L)'
;MGWLLALIKQPSVISEIIAGVIVGPSVLGNIEFWSTHIFPLSSWNYFTLVGNIGLILFMFNMGLELERKELQNQWKSSLPISISTIVIPYATGAAFGFYLYDINNQNGFTPPDRVAFILFTASSMSFTAFPVLASILSSTKLISTQIG
;
A
#
# COMPACT_ATOMS: atom_id res chain seq x y z
N MET A 1 -16.00 11.19 11.43
CA MET A 1 -14.55 11.43 11.52
C MET A 1 -13.96 12.17 10.32
N GLY A 2 -14.50 12.02 9.09
CA GLY A 2 -14.01 12.77 7.91
C GLY A 2 -14.01 14.30 8.06
N TRP A 3 -14.99 14.89 8.75
CA TRP A 3 -15.07 16.35 8.97
C TRP A 3 -14.01 16.90 9.94
N LEU A 4 -13.60 16.11 10.93
CA LEU A 4 -12.63 16.51 11.97
C LEU A 4 -11.19 16.52 11.44
N LEU A 5 -10.85 15.56 10.57
CA LEU A 5 -9.55 15.48 9.91
C LEU A 5 -9.46 16.33 8.63
N ALA A 6 -10.60 16.68 8.03
CA ALA A 6 -10.66 17.67 6.94
C ALA A 6 -10.20 19.07 7.42
N LEU A 7 -10.40 19.43 8.69
CA LEU A 7 -9.86 20.66 9.27
C LEU A 7 -8.32 20.71 9.26
N ILE A 8 -7.65 19.55 9.24
CA ILE A 8 -6.18 19.42 9.22
C ILE A 8 -5.66 19.23 7.77
N LYS A 9 -6.51 19.39 6.75
CA LYS A 9 -6.18 19.16 5.32
C LYS A 9 -5.65 17.76 5.02
N GLN A 10 -6.02 16.77 5.82
CA GLN A 10 -5.70 15.37 5.55
C GLN A 10 -6.61 14.82 4.43
N PRO A 11 -6.06 14.13 3.41
CA PRO A 11 -6.83 13.35 2.44
C PRO A 11 -7.88 12.47 3.11
N SER A 12 -9.09 12.42 2.55
CA SER A 12 -10.21 11.66 3.12
C SER A 12 -9.87 10.18 3.35
N VAL A 13 -9.08 9.58 2.45
CA VAL A 13 -8.64 8.17 2.58
C VAL A 13 -7.81 7.92 3.84
N ILE A 14 -6.96 8.87 4.24
CA ILE A 14 -6.15 8.71 5.47
C ILE A 14 -7.07 8.73 6.70
N SER A 15 -8.11 9.56 6.69
CA SER A 15 -9.09 9.60 7.79
C SER A 15 -9.88 8.30 7.92
N GLU A 16 -10.14 7.63 6.81
CA GLU A 16 -10.83 6.34 6.76
C GLU A 16 -9.93 5.20 7.26
N ILE A 17 -8.65 5.19 6.85
CA ILE A 17 -7.64 4.26 7.38
C ILE A 17 -7.49 4.41 8.89
N ILE A 18 -7.34 5.64 9.40
CA ILE A 18 -7.21 5.90 10.84
C ILE A 18 -8.46 5.45 11.59
N ALA A 19 -9.65 5.76 11.07
CA ALA A 19 -10.90 5.27 11.66
C ALA A 19 -10.95 3.74 11.70
N GLY A 20 -10.50 3.07 10.63
CA GLY A 20 -10.38 1.62 10.56
C GLY A 20 -9.39 1.04 11.56
N VAL A 21 -8.23 1.68 11.78
CA VAL A 21 -7.25 1.25 12.79
C VAL A 21 -7.81 1.39 14.21
N ILE A 22 -8.51 2.49 14.49
CA ILE A 22 -9.13 2.74 15.81
C ILE A 22 -10.27 1.74 16.06
N VAL A 23 -11.16 1.55 15.09
CA VAL A 23 -12.31 0.63 15.20
C VAL A 23 -11.87 -0.84 15.12
N GLY A 24 -10.74 -1.09 14.48
CA GLY A 24 -10.18 -2.42 14.26
C GLY A 24 -9.60 -3.06 15.51
N PRO A 25 -9.08 -4.28 15.35
CA PRO A 25 -8.58 -5.07 16.46
C PRO A 25 -7.34 -4.44 17.14
N SER A 26 -6.65 -3.52 16.47
CA SER A 26 -5.47 -2.83 16.98
C SER A 26 -5.73 -1.96 18.20
N VAL A 27 -6.91 -1.33 18.31
CA VAL A 27 -7.27 -0.46 19.44
C VAL A 27 -8.48 -1.02 20.17
N LEU A 28 -9.64 -1.06 19.50
CA LEU A 28 -10.91 -1.52 20.09
C LEU A 28 -10.96 -3.04 20.31
N GLY A 29 -10.15 -3.83 19.59
CA GLY A 29 -10.03 -5.28 19.83
C GLY A 29 -9.33 -5.69 21.12
N ASN A 30 -8.67 -4.77 21.83
CA ASN A 30 -8.13 -5.05 23.17
C ASN A 30 -9.25 -5.14 24.23
N ILE A 31 -10.47 -4.72 23.90
CA ILE A 31 -11.64 -4.91 24.75
C ILE A 31 -12.20 -6.30 24.45
N GLU A 32 -12.10 -7.19 25.44
CA GLU A 32 -12.46 -8.62 25.33
C GLU A 32 -13.89 -8.81 24.79
N PHE A 33 -14.84 -7.97 25.25
CA PHE A 33 -16.22 -7.98 24.74
C PHE A 33 -16.34 -7.70 23.23
N TRP A 34 -15.54 -6.76 22.71
CA TRP A 34 -15.58 -6.32 21.32
C TRP A 34 -14.89 -7.33 20.39
N SER A 35 -13.78 -7.91 20.85
CA SER A 35 -13.03 -8.93 20.13
C SER A 35 -13.87 -10.17 19.87
N THR A 36 -14.56 -10.68 20.89
CA THR A 36 -15.33 -11.94 20.79
C THR A 36 -16.60 -11.79 19.94
N HIS A 37 -17.25 -10.63 19.94
CA HIS A 37 -18.52 -10.43 19.22
C HIS A 37 -18.35 -9.87 17.80
N ILE A 38 -17.38 -8.99 17.58
CA ILE A 38 -17.19 -8.28 16.29
C ILE A 38 -16.05 -8.88 15.47
N PHE A 39 -14.99 -9.38 16.11
CA PHE A 39 -13.79 -9.91 15.44
C PHE A 39 -13.47 -11.38 15.78
N PRO A 40 -14.43 -12.33 15.71
CA PRO A 40 -14.12 -13.73 15.93
C PRO A 40 -13.15 -14.24 14.85
N LEU A 41 -12.25 -15.15 15.21
CA LEU A 41 -11.22 -15.68 14.29
C LEU A 41 -11.82 -16.28 13.01
N SER A 42 -13.02 -16.85 13.09
CA SER A 42 -13.76 -17.38 11.94
C SER A 42 -14.18 -16.32 10.91
N SER A 43 -14.34 -15.06 11.33
CA SER A 43 -14.83 -13.98 10.46
C SER A 43 -13.74 -13.26 9.66
N TRP A 44 -12.46 -13.48 9.97
CA TRP A 44 -11.34 -12.82 9.31
C TRP A 44 -11.29 -13.05 7.80
N ASN A 45 -11.67 -14.26 7.36
CA ASN A 45 -11.74 -14.57 5.94
C ASN A 45 -12.80 -13.74 5.22
N TYR A 46 -13.96 -13.50 5.85
CA TYR A 46 -15.01 -12.67 5.26
C TYR A 46 -14.61 -11.20 5.22
N PHE A 47 -13.97 -10.66 6.27
CA PHE A 47 -13.44 -9.30 6.25
C PHE A 47 -12.38 -9.10 5.16
N THR A 48 -11.47 -10.07 5.01
CA THR A 48 -10.44 -10.05 3.96
C THR A 48 -11.08 -10.11 2.58
N LEU A 49 -12.10 -10.95 2.38
CA LEU A 49 -12.79 -11.06 1.11
C LEU A 49 -13.51 -9.77 0.72
N VAL A 50 -14.27 -9.17 1.66
CA VAL A 50 -14.95 -7.89 1.43
C VAL A 50 -13.94 -6.77 1.19
N GLY A 51 -12.84 -6.73 1.94
CA GLY A 51 -11.75 -5.77 1.75
C GLY A 51 -11.11 -5.88 0.37
N ASN A 52 -10.84 -7.10 -0.09
CA ASN A 52 -10.28 -7.36 -1.43
C ASN A 52 -11.26 -6.95 -2.53
N ILE A 53 -12.56 -7.24 -2.39
CA ILE A 53 -13.59 -6.79 -3.34
C ILE A 53 -13.64 -5.27 -3.39
N GLY A 54 -13.64 -4.61 -2.22
CA GLY A 54 -13.61 -3.15 -2.13
C GLY A 54 -12.37 -2.56 -2.80
N LEU A 55 -11.19 -3.15 -2.58
CA LEU A 55 -9.94 -2.75 -3.23
C LEU A 55 -10.00 -2.91 -4.75
N ILE A 56 -10.53 -4.03 -5.25
CA ILE A 56 -10.68 -4.27 -6.69
C ILE A 56 -11.61 -3.23 -7.31
N LEU A 57 -12.79 -3.00 -6.71
CA LEU A 57 -13.75 -1.99 -7.17
C LEU A 57 -13.14 -0.58 -7.13
N PHE A 58 -12.37 -0.28 -6.10
CA PHE A 58 -11.65 0.98 -5.97
C PHE A 58 -10.62 1.17 -7.08
N MET A 59 -9.76 0.18 -7.32
CA MET A 59 -8.76 0.23 -8.40
C MET A 59 -9.43 0.28 -9.78
N PHE A 60 -10.58 -0.37 -9.95
CA PHE A 60 -11.37 -0.27 -11.18
C PHE A 60 -11.88 1.15 -11.42
N ASN A 61 -12.46 1.79 -10.40
CA ASN A 61 -12.93 3.18 -10.53
C ASN A 61 -11.78 4.15 -10.84
N MET A 62 -10.64 3.99 -10.15
CA MET A 62 -9.43 4.78 -10.45
C MET A 62 -8.94 4.57 -11.90
N GLY A 63 -9.07 3.35 -12.41
CA GLY A 63 -8.79 3.02 -13.81
C GLY A 63 -9.73 3.71 -14.81
N LEU A 64 -10.98 3.98 -14.43
CA LEU A 64 -11.95 4.70 -15.26
C LEU A 64 -11.71 6.22 -15.27
N GLU A 65 -11.19 6.79 -14.18
CA GLU A 65 -10.84 8.21 -14.05
C GLU A 65 -9.56 8.60 -14.81
N LEU A 66 -8.73 7.62 -15.21
CA LEU A 66 -7.48 7.85 -15.95
C LEU A 66 -7.73 8.33 -17.38
N GLU A 67 -7.34 9.58 -17.68
CA GLU A 67 -7.43 10.15 -19.02
C GLU A 67 -6.42 9.54 -19.99
N ARG A 68 -6.90 8.74 -20.94
CA ARG A 68 -6.04 8.05 -21.93
C ARG A 68 -5.20 8.98 -22.81
N LYS A 69 -5.70 10.20 -23.08
CA LYS A 69 -5.05 11.16 -23.98
C LYS A 69 -3.77 11.73 -23.39
N GLU A 70 -3.78 12.02 -22.09
CA GLU A 70 -2.62 12.53 -21.36
C GLU A 70 -1.54 11.44 -21.21
N LEU A 71 -1.97 10.20 -20.95
CA LEU A 71 -1.09 9.03 -20.91
C LEU A 71 -0.36 8.80 -22.24
N GLN A 72 -1.06 8.90 -23.37
CA GLN A 72 -0.49 8.72 -24.71
C GLN A 72 0.46 9.85 -25.15
N ASN A 73 0.35 11.04 -24.57
CA ASN A 73 1.28 12.12 -24.88
C ASN A 73 2.61 11.99 -24.12
N GLN A 74 2.61 11.36 -22.94
CA GLN A 74 3.78 11.32 -22.05
C GLN A 74 4.48 9.96 -21.95
N TRP A 75 3.93 8.88 -22.52
CA TRP A 75 4.45 7.52 -22.34
C TRP A 75 5.95 7.34 -22.67
N LYS A 76 6.44 7.97 -23.74
CA LYS A 76 7.87 7.85 -24.12
C LYS A 76 8.81 8.49 -23.10
N SER A 77 8.39 9.61 -22.52
CA SER A 77 9.18 10.33 -21.51
C SER A 77 9.05 9.71 -20.13
N SER A 78 7.92 9.08 -19.81
CA SER A 78 7.68 8.45 -18.50
C SER A 78 8.28 7.06 -18.37
N LEU A 79 8.44 6.31 -19.48
CA LEU A 79 9.03 4.97 -19.48
C LEU A 79 10.36 4.84 -18.72
N PRO A 80 11.41 5.64 -19.00
CA PRO A 80 12.68 5.51 -18.28
C PRO A 80 12.52 5.83 -16.79
N ILE A 81 11.68 6.81 -16.44
CA ILE A 81 11.40 7.20 -15.05
C ILE A 81 10.73 6.02 -14.32
N SER A 82 9.71 5.42 -14.92
CA SER A 82 9.00 4.27 -14.36
C SER A 82 9.94 3.07 -14.15
N ILE A 83 10.79 2.75 -15.13
CA ILE A 83 11.75 1.65 -15.00
C ILE A 83 12.76 1.95 -13.89
N SER A 84 13.28 3.18 -13.79
CA SER A 84 14.20 3.57 -12.72
C SER A 84 13.57 3.42 -11.34
N THR A 85 12.28 3.76 -11.17
CA THR A 85 11.58 3.59 -9.89
C THR A 85 11.35 2.14 -9.48
N ILE A 86 11.49 1.17 -10.40
CA ILE A 86 11.41 -0.26 -10.09
C ILE A 86 12.82 -0.80 -9.87
N VAL A 87 13.74 -0.55 -10.80
CA VAL A 87 15.09 -1.12 -10.78
C VAL A 87 15.90 -0.63 -9.58
N ILE A 88 15.80 0.66 -9.21
CA ILE A 88 16.58 1.22 -8.11
C ILE A 88 16.14 0.63 -6.75
N PRO A 89 14.85 0.66 -6.35
CA PRO A 89 14.39 0.00 -5.12
C PRO A 89 14.61 -1.51 -5.12
N TYR A 90 14.47 -2.16 -6.27
CA TYR A 90 14.72 -3.60 -6.37
C TYR A 90 16.19 -3.94 -6.12
N ALA A 91 17.13 -3.22 -6.76
CA ALA A 91 18.56 -3.42 -6.57
C ALA A 91 19.00 -3.11 -5.13
N THR A 92 18.50 -2.01 -4.56
CA THR A 92 18.77 -1.66 -3.16
C THR A 92 18.16 -2.66 -2.18
N GLY A 93 16.94 -3.15 -2.45
CA GLY A 93 16.30 -4.19 -1.65
C GLY A 93 16.99 -5.55 -1.75
N ALA A 94 17.56 -5.90 -2.90
CA ALA A 94 18.39 -7.10 -3.04
C ALA A 94 19.71 -6.98 -2.27
N ALA A 95 20.37 -5.82 -2.34
CA ALA A 95 21.57 -5.54 -1.55
C ALA A 95 21.28 -5.58 -0.04
N PHE A 96 20.15 -5.00 0.38
CA PHE A 96 19.71 -5.04 1.78
C PHE A 96 19.34 -6.46 2.22
N GLY A 97 18.67 -7.24 1.36
CA GLY A 97 18.36 -8.64 1.62
C GLY A 97 19.61 -9.49 1.79
N PHE A 98 20.68 -9.23 1.01
CA PHE A 98 21.97 -9.90 1.19
C PHE A 98 22.61 -9.55 2.54
N TYR A 99 22.61 -8.26 2.90
CA TYR A 99 23.15 -7.78 4.18
C TYR A 99 22.39 -8.37 5.38
N LEU A 100 21.05 -8.38 5.31
CA LEU A 100 20.20 -8.98 6.34
C LEU A 100 20.40 -10.49 6.45
N TYR A 101 20.56 -11.18 5.32
CA TYR A 101 20.82 -12.63 5.33
C TYR A 101 22.13 -12.94 6.05
N ASP A 102 23.19 -12.16 5.81
CA ASP A 102 24.49 -12.37 6.44
C ASP A 102 24.44 -12.11 7.96
N ILE A 103 23.76 -11.06 8.40
CA ILE A 103 23.52 -10.77 9.83
C ILE A 103 22.68 -11.87 10.48
N ASN A 104 21.59 -12.30 9.84
CA ASN A 104 20.70 -13.30 10.41
C ASN A 104 21.40 -14.67 10.54
N ASN A 105 22.23 -15.03 9.56
CA ASN A 105 23.05 -16.24 9.59
C ASN A 105 24.05 -16.21 10.76
N GLN A 106 24.65 -15.04 11.07
CA GLN A 106 25.52 -14.88 12.24
C GLN A 106 24.76 -14.97 13.58
N ASN A 107 23.48 -14.59 13.60
CA ASN A 107 22.61 -14.64 14.78
C ASN A 107 21.85 -15.97 14.96
N GLY A 108 22.16 -17.00 14.15
CA GLY A 108 21.56 -18.33 14.27
C GLY A 108 20.15 -18.48 13.66
N PHE A 109 19.66 -17.48 12.92
CA PHE A 109 18.44 -17.56 12.12
C PHE A 109 18.81 -17.79 10.65
N THR A 110 18.65 -19.02 10.17
CA THR A 110 18.90 -19.37 8.76
C THR A 110 17.57 -19.49 8.00
N PRO A 111 17.23 -18.54 7.11
CA PRO A 111 16.16 -18.75 6.14
C PRO A 111 16.46 -19.98 5.29
N PRO A 112 15.47 -20.84 4.97
CA PRO A 112 15.68 -22.12 4.28
C PRO A 112 16.23 -21.96 2.86
N ASP A 113 15.97 -20.82 2.20
CA ASP A 113 16.55 -20.49 0.89
C ASP A 113 16.97 -19.02 0.84
N ARG A 114 18.28 -18.81 0.66
CA ARG A 114 18.92 -17.49 0.50
C ARG A 114 18.36 -16.73 -0.69
N VAL A 115 18.13 -17.42 -1.80
CA VAL A 115 17.68 -16.80 -3.05
C VAL A 115 16.24 -16.33 -2.87
N ALA A 116 15.36 -17.18 -2.34
CA ALA A 116 14.00 -16.80 -2.02
C ALA A 116 13.92 -15.59 -1.06
N PHE A 117 14.75 -15.55 -0.02
CA PHE A 117 14.77 -14.43 0.95
C PHE A 117 15.17 -13.10 0.29
N ILE A 118 16.24 -13.11 -0.51
CA ILE A 118 16.73 -11.91 -1.20
C ILE A 118 15.72 -11.43 -2.24
N LEU A 119 15.16 -12.34 -3.05
CA LEU A 119 14.16 -12.01 -4.06
C LEU A 119 12.86 -11.51 -3.44
N PHE A 120 12.43 -12.09 -2.32
CA PHE A 120 11.25 -11.63 -1.58
C PHE A 120 11.45 -10.21 -1.04
N THR A 121 12.61 -9.94 -0.44
CA THR A 121 12.94 -8.62 0.11
C THR A 121 13.01 -7.57 -0.99
N ALA A 122 13.70 -7.89 -2.10
CA ALA A 122 13.81 -7.01 -3.27
C ALA A 122 12.44 -6.69 -3.89
N SER A 123 11.60 -7.71 -4.07
CA SER A 123 10.26 -7.55 -4.65
C SER A 123 9.36 -6.71 -3.74
N SER A 124 9.40 -6.96 -2.42
CA SER A 124 8.61 -6.22 -1.44
C SER A 124 8.96 -4.73 -1.40
N MET A 125 10.24 -4.38 -1.53
CA MET A 125 10.68 -2.97 -1.56
C MET A 125 10.39 -2.27 -2.90
N SER A 126 10.23 -3.02 -3.98
CA SER A 126 9.98 -2.46 -5.32
C SER A 126 8.50 -2.20 -5.61
N PHE A 127 7.57 -2.82 -4.89
CA PHE A 127 6.14 -2.60 -5.11
C PHE A 127 5.67 -1.30 -4.46
N THR A 128 5.06 -0.43 -5.28
CA THR A 128 4.46 0.82 -4.83
C THR A 128 2.95 0.65 -4.64
N ALA A 129 2.40 1.26 -3.59
CA ALA A 129 0.95 1.28 -3.37
C ALA A 129 0.29 2.40 -4.21
N PHE A 130 0.25 2.20 -5.53
CA PHE A 130 -0.41 3.10 -6.48
C PHE A 130 -1.84 3.51 -6.06
N PRO A 131 -2.71 2.61 -5.55
CA PRO A 131 -4.07 2.98 -5.19
C PRO A 131 -4.12 4.15 -4.19
N VAL A 132 -3.22 4.14 -3.21
CA VAL A 132 -3.16 5.18 -2.17
C VAL A 132 -2.72 6.51 -2.77
N LEU A 133 -1.68 6.51 -3.60
CA LEU A 133 -1.20 7.72 -4.30
C LEU A 133 -2.31 8.33 -5.15
N ALA A 134 -3.00 7.51 -5.95
CA ALA A 134 -4.07 7.96 -6.81
C ALA A 134 -5.28 8.48 -6.01
N SER A 135 -5.61 7.86 -4.86
CA SER A 135 -6.64 8.39 -3.97
C SER A 135 -6.27 9.76 -3.39
N ILE A 136 -5.00 9.95 -3.02
CA ILE A 136 -4.50 11.22 -2.48
C ILE A 136 -4.62 12.31 -3.56
N LEU A 137 -4.18 12.03 -4.79
CA LEU A 137 -4.28 12.96 -5.91
C LEU A 137 -5.74 13.35 -6.23
N SER A 138 -6.66 12.38 -6.26
CA SER A 138 -8.09 12.62 -6.46
C SER A 138 -8.68 13.47 -5.32
N SER A 139 -8.36 13.14 -4.06
CA SER A 139 -8.88 13.86 -2.89
C SER A 139 -8.36 15.29 -2.73
N THR A 140 -7.16 15.59 -3.25
CA THR A 140 -6.54 16.93 -3.19
C THR A 140 -6.98 17.84 -4.33
N LYS A 141 -7.80 17.36 -5.29
CA LYS A 141 -8.26 18.08 -6.49
C LYS A 141 -7.13 18.71 -7.33
N LEU A 142 -5.91 18.17 -7.23
CA LEU A 142 -4.75 18.67 -7.97
C LEU A 142 -4.74 18.25 -9.45
N ILE A 143 -5.63 17.33 -9.84
CA ILE A 143 -5.82 16.84 -11.22
C ILE A 143 -6.03 17.96 -12.28
N SER A 144 -6.27 19.22 -11.88
CA SER A 144 -6.48 20.36 -12.80
C SER A 144 -5.35 21.40 -12.86
N THR A 145 -4.23 21.22 -12.15
CA THR A 145 -3.12 22.19 -12.16
C THR A 145 -1.92 21.73 -12.99
N GLN A 146 -1.34 22.66 -13.74
CA GLN A 146 -0.31 22.41 -14.78
C GLN A 146 1.07 21.96 -14.23
N ILE A 147 1.13 21.50 -12.97
CA ILE A 147 2.31 20.89 -12.35
C ILE A 147 1.96 19.54 -11.66
N GLY A 148 0.82 18.93 -11.99
CA GLY A 148 0.35 17.66 -11.44
C GLY A 148 -0.92 17.79 -10.60
#